data_AF-A0A2N2IPS1-F1
#
_entry.id   AF-A0A2N2IPS1-F1
#
_cell.length_a   1.000
_cell.length_b   1.000
_cell.length_c   1.000
_cell.angle_alpha   90.00
_cell.angle_beta   90.00
_cell.angle_gamma   90.00
#
_symmetry.space_group_name_H-M   'P 1'
#
loop_
_entity.id
_entity.type
_entity.pdbx_description
1 polymer ?
#
loop_
_entity_poly.entity_id
_entity_poly.type
_entity_poly.pdbx_seq_one_letter_code
_entity_poly.pdbx_strand_id
1 'polypeptide(L)' 'MSNPPDTDDILWGIHPILELLRLQPKKVREIVIQQGKGGAKLQEIIALAQEQGVKIR' A
#
# COMPACT_ATOMS: atom_id res chain seq x y z
N MET A 1 12.89 22.46 -15.63
CA MET A 1 13.24 21.09 -15.21
C MET A 1 12.03 20.20 -15.44
N SER A 2 12.09 19.30 -16.41
CA SER A 2 11.09 18.25 -16.60
C SER A 2 11.33 17.19 -15.52
N ASN A 3 10.38 17.00 -14.61
CA ASN A 3 10.39 15.88 -13.67
C ASN A 3 10.39 14.58 -14.50
N PRO A 4 11.31 13.62 -14.29
CA PRO A 4 11.25 12.36 -15.04
C PRO A 4 9.90 11.67 -14.76
N PRO A 5 9.21 11.16 -15.80
CA PRO A 5 7.80 10.76 -15.69
C PRO A 5 7.53 9.49 -14.88
N ASP A 6 8.53 8.79 -14.35
CA ASP A 6 8.32 7.42 -13.82
C ASP A 6 9.21 7.11 -12.61
N THR A 7 9.09 7.90 -11.54
CA THR A 7 9.56 7.43 -10.23
C THR A 7 8.33 7.08 -9.42
N ASP A 8 8.04 5.78 -9.30
CA ASP A 8 7.00 5.31 -8.39
C ASP A 8 7.37 5.79 -6.97
N ASP A 9 6.51 6.61 -6.35
CA ASP A 9 6.68 7.02 -4.97
C ASP A 9 6.49 5.79 -4.06
N ILE A 10 7.53 5.42 -3.31
CA ILE A 10 7.50 4.28 -2.39
C ILE A 10 7.19 4.78 -0.98
N LEU A 11 6.11 4.24 -0.39
CA LEU A 11 5.73 4.51 0.99
C LEU A 11 5.96 3.28 1.88
N TRP A 12 6.64 3.48 3.02
CA TRP A 12 7.02 2.40 3.93
C TRP A 12 6.30 2.51 5.28
N GLY A 13 5.94 1.36 5.84
CA GLY A 13 5.42 1.24 7.21
C GLY A 13 3.91 1.07 7.29
N ILE A 14 3.47 0.36 8.33
CA ILE A 14 2.06 -0.05 8.50
C ILE A 14 1.11 1.16 8.57
N HIS A 15 1.45 2.15 9.39
CA HIS A 15 0.60 3.32 9.61
C HIS A 15 0.38 4.17 8.35
N PRO A 16 1.43 4.67 7.67
CA PRO A 16 1.24 5.51 6.49
C PRO A 16 0.58 4.74 5.33
N ILE A 17 0.85 3.44 5.18
CA ILE A 17 0.16 2.59 4.19
C ILE A 17 -1.34 2.48 4.52
N LEU A 18 -1.69 2.24 5.78
CA LEU A 18 -3.08 2.15 6.22
C LEU A 18 -3.84 3.47 5.99
N GLU A 19 -3.21 4.60 6.29
CA GLU A 19 -3.80 5.92 6.02
C GLU A 19 -3.99 6.16 4.52
N LEU A 20 -2.99 5.82 3.69
CA LEU A 20 -3.09 5.98 2.25
C LEU A 20 -4.20 5.12 1.64
N LEU A 21 -4.33 3.85 2.06
CA LEU A 21 -5.41 2.97 1.61
C LEU A 21 -6.80 3.46 2.02
N ARG A 22 -6.93 4.07 3.20
CA ARG A 22 -8.22 4.61 3.66
C ARG A 22 -8.60 5.89 2.93
N LEU A 23 -7.64 6.78 2.70
CA LEU A 23 -7.92 8.12 2.17
C LEU A 23 -7.85 8.21 0.65
N GLN A 24 -6.87 7.54 0.02
CA GLN A 24 -6.56 7.71 -1.40
C GLN A 24 -6.18 6.36 -2.05
N PRO A 25 -7.05 5.34 -1.99
CA PRO A 25 -6.72 3.98 -2.42
C PRO A 25 -6.29 3.87 -3.89
N LYS A 26 -6.86 4.73 -4.76
CA LYS A 26 -6.52 4.78 -6.19
C LYS A 26 -5.07 5.21 -6.48
N LYS A 27 -4.35 5.75 -5.49
CA LYS A 27 -2.92 6.08 -5.61
C LYS A 27 -2.02 4.88 -5.32
N VAL A 28 -2.55 3.79 -4.77
CA VAL A 28 -1.78 2.59 -4.45
C VAL A 28 -1.83 1.64 -5.62
N ARG A 29 -0.70 1.48 -6.32
CA ARG A 29 -0.59 0.53 -7.43
C ARG A 29 -0.46 -0.91 -6.93
N GLU A 30 0.41 -1.13 -5.96
CA GLU A 30 0.66 -2.43 -5.36
C GLU A 30 1.18 -2.28 -3.92
N ILE A 31 1.00 -3.33 -3.11
CA ILE A 31 1.55 -3.44 -1.77
C ILE A 31 2.46 -4.66 -1.73
N VAL A 32 3.66 -4.46 -1.20
CA VAL A 32 4.61 -5.55 -0.95
C VAL A 32 4.68 -5.80 0.55
N ILE A 33 4.41 -7.05 0.96
CA ILE A 33 4.39 -7.46 2.37
C ILE A 33 5.53 -8.45 2.62
N GLN A 34 6.31 -8.21 3.67
CA GLN A 34 7.30 -9.16 4.11
C GLN A 34 6.63 -10.44 4.62
N GLN A 35 7.01 -11.58 4.05
CA GLN A 35 6.54 -12.90 4.47
C GLN A 35 6.88 -13.20 5.94
N GLY A 36 6.01 -13.95 6.61
CA GLY A 36 6.18 -14.33 8.01
C GLY A 36 5.87 -13.22 9.04
N LYS A 37 5.50 -12.02 8.60
CA LYS A 37 4.96 -10.96 9.46
C LYS A 37 3.44 -11.15 9.61
N GLY A 38 2.93 -10.93 10.81
CA GLY A 38 1.50 -10.97 11.13
C GLY A 38 1.11 -9.83 12.07
N GLY A 39 -0.19 -9.73 12.38
CA GLY A 39 -0.73 -8.76 13.32
C GLY A 39 -1.99 -8.07 12.80
N ALA A 40 -2.80 -7.54 13.71
CA ALA A 40 -4.13 -7.00 13.39
C ALA A 40 -4.09 -5.92 12.29
N LYS A 41 -3.14 -4.97 12.37
CA LYS A 41 -3.01 -3.90 11.37
C LYS A 41 -2.55 -4.39 10.00
N LEU A 42 -1.74 -5.46 9.96
CA LEU A 42 -1.32 -6.04 8.69
C LEU A 42 -2.50 -6.76 8.02
N GLN A 43 -3.29 -7.50 8.80
CA GLN A 43 -4.52 -8.13 8.32
C GLN A 43 -5.52 -7.08 7.82
N GLU A 44 -5.62 -5.94 8.50
CA GLU A 44 -6.44 -4.82 8.05
C GLU A 44 -5.97 -4.24 6.70
N ILE A 45 -4.66 -4.05 6.52
CA ILE A 45 -4.09 -3.62 5.23
C ILE A 45 -4.43 -4.62 4.12
N ILE A 46 -4.29 -5.92 4.39
CA ILE A 46 -4.60 -6.99 3.43
C ILE A 46 -6.09 -6.94 3.06
N ALA A 47 -6.98 -6.83 4.04
CA ALA A 47 -8.42 -6.77 3.81
C ALA A 47 -8.80 -5.54 2.97
N LEU A 48 -8.32 -4.34 3.34
CA LEU A 48 -8.59 -3.11 2.58
C LEU A 48 -8.06 -3.18 1.15
N ALA A 49 -6.84 -3.71 0.96
CA ALA A 49 -6.26 -3.87 -0.36
C ALA A 49 -7.09 -4.83 -1.23
N GLN A 50 -7.58 -5.94 -0.67
CA GLN A 50 -8.46 -6.87 -1.37
C GLN A 50 -9.81 -6.23 -1.73
N GLU A 51 -10.45 -5.54 -0.79
CA GLU A 51 -11.71 -4.81 -1.02
C GLU A 51 -11.60 -3.77 -2.14
N GLN A 52 -10.43 -3.15 -2.26
CA GLN A 52 -10.16 -2.07 -3.22
C GLN A 52 -9.53 -2.57 -4.54
N GLY A 53 -9.27 -3.87 -4.67
CA GLY A 53 -8.64 -4.45 -5.85
C GLY A 53 -7.17 -4.07 -6.03
N VAL A 54 -6.46 -3.70 -4.96
CA VAL A 54 -5.04 -3.40 -4.96
C VAL A 54 -4.23 -4.70 -4.97
N LYS A 55 -3.23 -4.77 -5.84
CA LYS A 55 -2.36 -5.95 -5.96
C LYS A 55 -1.48 -6.10 -4.71
N ILE A 56 -1.43 -7.31 -4.14
CA ILE A 56 -0.56 -7.65 -3.01
C ILE A 56 0.52 -8.64 -3.47
N ARG A 57 1.77 -8.44 -3.05
CA ARG A 57 2.91 -9.34 -3.28
C ARG A 57 3.65 -9.69 -1.99
#